data_AF-A0AAN7C847-F1
#
_entry.id   AF-A0AAN7C847-F1
#
_cell.length_a   1.000
_cell.length_b   1.000
_cell.length_c   1.000
_cell.angle_alpha   90.00
_cell.angle_beta   90.00
_cell.angle_gamma   90.00
#
_symmetry.space_group_name_H-M   'P 1'
#
loop_
_entity.id
_entity.type
_entity.pdbx_description
1 polymer ?
#
loop_
_entity_poly.entity_id
_entity_poly.type
_entity_poly.pdbx_seq_one_letter_code
_entity_poly.pdbx_strand_id
1 'polypeptide(L)'
;MDGIAQATPRELRLFLSGQCKEKSPKRWLTTQLHLYGIPFNKSARVSDLKETLEKVLNAGKCAELAPSVAAVRDRLRREYDEAFKRLEDKLFAEIKGGYPEEANADPSRFVAKYFLDGQGRPDREKTKEPLSFRSWNHQEELVEAVEAVPGLAILKTWSTVLVGWEETMQRGIENEFARLESFFDRREEIHSAQANVDLKLFLKKYLDINLDGVGAASGARPLAPVTLDRWRLENQKLSEEIMSKAPGLHMEEFETNAVIGWDAANVAAEIARLKDESRRRQEQQEAEEQAEREKQEAEKKARWDRRCKGHYELVAKARGRPRPFGLQHLPGSYLVRWDGDSWRAEHYNDPFHDSDLMKLNIFPSKSSHGVIASFTLGLIEGTMLLAMSKQAVERLREAQPRHSWRSESEASDDDDDEASRDIKSKSKLTAQKRPLGDIADPWGVQAARAKRQKLTAPKDEGSHPLRVYFQFACNEVNGYPLVDDDNKHIGHFDFDETGLAAKGVFDLPTLGIKAQSISIFKVAEKPESDRELVPWYEFDGRSWGRW
;
A
#
# COMPACT_ATOMS: atom_id res chain seq x y z
N MET A 1 14.22 -1.92 28.16
CA MET A 1 13.08 -2.86 28.13
C MET A 1 12.70 -3.02 26.68
N ASP A 2 12.76 -4.22 26.12
CA ASP A 2 12.18 -4.46 24.78
C ASP A 2 10.68 -4.11 24.87
N GLY A 3 10.23 -3.18 24.03
CA GLY A 3 8.90 -2.58 24.09
C GLY A 3 7.81 -3.57 23.72
N ILE A 4 7.34 -4.36 24.70
CA ILE A 4 6.16 -5.22 24.52
C ILE A 4 4.94 -4.31 24.53
N ALA A 5 4.31 -4.15 23.37
CA ALA A 5 3.06 -3.40 23.24
C ALA A 5 1.92 -4.07 24.03
N GLN A 6 0.95 -3.26 24.45
CA GLN A 6 -0.28 -3.79 25.03
C GLN A 6 -1.05 -4.57 23.97
N ALA A 7 -1.38 -5.83 24.28
CA ALA A 7 -2.21 -6.65 23.41
C ALA A 7 -3.69 -6.38 23.69
N THR A 8 -4.46 -6.12 22.64
CA THR A 8 -5.92 -5.98 22.69
C THR A 8 -6.59 -7.27 23.18
N PRO A 9 -7.84 -7.21 23.69
CA PRO A 9 -8.58 -8.41 24.08
C PRO A 9 -8.65 -9.49 23.00
N ARG A 10 -8.67 -9.10 21.72
CA ARG A 10 -8.67 -10.03 20.60
C ARG A 10 -7.33 -10.77 20.48
N GLU A 11 -6.22 -10.05 20.53
CA GLU A 11 -4.87 -10.62 20.44
C GLU A 11 -4.58 -11.55 21.63
N LEU A 12 -5.05 -11.18 22.84
CA LEU A 12 -4.97 -12.05 24.01
C LEU A 12 -5.68 -13.39 23.79
N ARG A 13 -6.88 -13.40 23.17
CA ARG A 13 -7.60 -14.66 22.84
C ARG A 13 -6.85 -15.50 21.82
N LEU A 14 -6.28 -14.86 20.79
CA LEU A 14 -5.47 -15.57 19.78
C LEU A 14 -4.24 -16.23 20.43
N PHE A 15 -3.58 -15.55 21.35
CA PHE A 15 -2.47 -16.11 22.12
C PHE A 15 -2.90 -17.28 23.02
N LEU A 16 -3.99 -17.12 23.78
CA LEU A 16 -4.48 -18.15 24.71
C LEU A 16 -4.95 -19.41 23.97
N SER A 17 -5.56 -19.28 22.80
CA SER A 17 -5.97 -20.40 21.94
C SER A 17 -4.81 -21.15 21.28
N GLY A 18 -3.56 -20.69 21.47
CA GLY A 18 -2.37 -21.28 20.86
C GLY A 18 -2.20 -20.94 19.38
N GLN A 19 -3.05 -20.07 18.83
CA GLN A 19 -2.95 -19.58 17.45
C GLN A 19 -1.81 -18.58 17.25
N CYS A 20 -1.39 -17.90 18.32
CA CYS A 20 -0.20 -17.04 18.33
C CYS A 20 0.84 -17.63 19.30
N LYS A 21 2.09 -17.77 18.84
CA LYS A 21 3.21 -18.28 19.65
C LYS A 21 4.24 -17.19 19.87
N GLU A 22 4.41 -16.79 21.13
CA GLU A 22 5.47 -15.86 21.53
C GLU A 22 6.75 -16.61 21.86
N LYS A 23 7.90 -16.04 21.48
CA LYS A 23 9.23 -16.62 21.77
C LYS A 23 9.53 -16.71 23.27
N SER A 24 8.96 -15.80 24.06
CA SER A 24 9.09 -15.78 25.52
C SER A 24 7.71 -15.62 26.17
N PRO A 25 6.90 -16.69 26.20
CA PRO A 25 5.51 -16.60 26.61
C PRO A 25 5.37 -16.15 28.07
N LYS A 26 6.31 -16.55 28.94
CA LYS A 26 6.33 -16.11 30.35
C LYS A 26 6.49 -14.59 30.45
N ARG A 27 7.52 -14.02 29.81
CA ARG A 27 7.81 -12.59 29.86
C ARG A 27 6.63 -11.79 29.32
N TRP A 28 6.13 -12.17 28.14
CA TRP A 28 4.98 -11.52 27.51
C TRP A 28 3.74 -11.55 28.42
N LEU A 29 3.36 -12.72 28.97
CA LEU A 29 2.21 -12.86 29.87
C LEU A 29 2.36 -11.99 31.12
N THR A 30 3.51 -12.02 31.77
CA THR A 30 3.75 -11.19 32.96
C THR A 30 3.67 -9.69 32.66
N THR A 31 4.12 -9.27 31.47
CA THR A 31 4.00 -7.88 31.01
C THR A 31 2.54 -7.51 30.75
N GLN A 32 1.75 -8.35 30.07
CA GLN A 32 0.32 -8.06 29.84
C GLN A 32 -0.45 -7.97 31.16
N LEU A 33 -0.27 -8.95 32.06
CA LEU A 33 -0.91 -8.93 33.38
C LEU A 33 -0.54 -7.67 34.17
N HIS A 34 0.72 -7.22 34.08
CA HIS A 34 1.16 -5.98 34.70
C HIS A 34 0.51 -4.73 34.08
N LEU A 35 0.45 -4.63 32.75
CA LEU A 35 -0.19 -3.52 32.03
C LEU A 35 -1.68 -3.37 32.36
N TYR A 36 -2.38 -4.49 32.56
CA TYR A 36 -3.78 -4.54 32.99
C TYR A 36 -3.96 -4.43 34.52
N GLY A 37 -2.87 -4.34 35.30
CA GLY A 37 -2.95 -4.17 36.75
C GLY A 37 -3.45 -5.41 37.49
N ILE A 38 -3.29 -6.58 36.88
CA ILE A 38 -3.80 -7.85 37.37
C ILE A 38 -2.72 -8.44 38.29
N PRO A 39 -3.02 -8.74 39.56
CA PRO A 39 -2.04 -9.34 40.46
C PRO A 39 -1.68 -10.76 40.00
N PHE A 40 -0.39 -11.06 39.94
CA PHE A 40 0.12 -12.39 39.59
C PHE A 40 1.40 -12.70 40.37
N ASN A 41 1.71 -14.00 40.51
CA ASN A 41 2.98 -14.44 41.07
C ASN A 41 4.04 -14.51 39.97
N LYS A 42 5.12 -13.73 40.09
CA LYS A 42 6.23 -13.70 39.09
C LYS A 42 6.92 -15.06 38.93
N SER A 43 6.89 -15.88 39.98
CA SER A 43 7.47 -17.23 39.98
C SER A 43 6.51 -18.29 39.42
N ALA A 44 5.25 -17.94 39.13
CA ALA A 44 4.26 -18.88 38.59
C ALA A 44 4.72 -19.51 37.27
N ARG A 45 4.20 -20.72 37.00
CA ARG A 45 4.43 -21.43 35.74
C ARG A 45 3.65 -20.72 34.63
N VAL A 46 4.05 -20.95 33.37
CA VAL A 46 3.39 -20.33 32.21
C VAL A 46 1.92 -20.74 32.12
N SER A 47 1.59 -21.98 32.49
CA SER A 47 0.22 -22.49 32.60
C SER A 47 -0.64 -21.61 33.51
N ASP A 48 -0.14 -21.33 34.71
CA ASP A 48 -0.90 -20.62 35.75
C ASP A 48 -1.08 -19.14 35.36
N LEU A 49 -0.08 -18.54 34.70
CA LEU A 49 -0.17 -17.20 34.15
C LEU A 49 -1.19 -17.12 32.99
N LYS A 50 -1.26 -18.14 32.13
CA LYS A 50 -2.27 -18.23 31.06
C LYS A 50 -3.67 -18.36 31.66
N GLU A 51 -3.87 -19.26 32.61
CA GLU A 51 -5.16 -19.45 33.27
C GLU A 51 -5.61 -18.16 33.98
N THR A 52 -4.68 -17.49 34.66
CA THR A 52 -4.93 -16.18 35.29
C THR A 52 -5.41 -15.16 34.27
N LEU A 53 -4.71 -15.04 33.13
CA LEU A 53 -5.04 -14.11 32.05
C LEU A 53 -6.36 -14.45 31.34
N GLU A 54 -6.65 -15.73 31.14
CA GLU A 54 -7.89 -16.20 30.53
C GLU A 54 -9.10 -15.87 31.43
N LYS A 55 -8.98 -16.14 32.73
CA LYS A 55 -10.04 -15.85 33.71
C LYS A 55 -10.42 -14.38 33.76
N VAL A 56 -9.42 -13.49 33.79
CA VAL A 56 -9.64 -12.04 33.81
C VAL A 56 -10.11 -11.48 32.47
N LEU A 57 -9.65 -12.06 31.35
CA LEU A 57 -10.13 -11.71 30.02
C LEU A 57 -11.61 -12.06 29.85
N ASN A 58 -12.02 -13.25 30.30
CA ASN A 58 -13.42 -13.69 30.29
C ASN A 58 -14.29 -12.86 31.24
N ALA A 59 -13.72 -12.34 32.33
CA ALA A 59 -14.40 -11.41 33.23
C ALA A 59 -14.46 -9.96 32.70
N GLY A 60 -13.96 -9.69 31.48
CA GLY A 60 -13.96 -8.34 30.88
C GLY A 60 -12.96 -7.36 31.51
N LYS A 61 -12.07 -7.81 32.40
CA LYS A 61 -11.13 -6.95 33.13
C LYS A 61 -9.95 -6.45 32.30
N CYS A 62 -9.79 -6.95 31.07
CA CYS A 62 -8.79 -6.49 30.11
C CYS A 62 -9.33 -5.42 29.14
N ALA A 63 -10.46 -4.79 29.44
CA ALA A 63 -11.00 -3.70 28.62
C ALA A 63 -10.32 -2.35 28.89
N GLU A 64 -9.82 -2.14 30.11
CA GLU A 64 -9.24 -0.88 30.57
C GLU A 64 -7.84 -1.11 31.15
N LEU A 65 -6.98 -0.08 31.07
CA LEU A 65 -5.63 -0.13 31.64
C LEU A 65 -5.67 -0.06 33.17
N ALA A 66 -4.62 -0.57 33.81
CA ALA A 66 -4.41 -0.30 35.23
C ALA A 66 -4.43 1.22 35.49
N PRO A 67 -5.07 1.72 36.57
CA PRO A 67 -5.12 3.15 36.86
C PRO A 67 -3.74 3.82 36.91
N SER A 68 -2.72 3.12 37.42
CA SER A 68 -1.34 3.60 37.44
C SER A 68 -0.73 3.74 36.04
N VAL A 69 -1.01 2.80 35.14
CA VAL A 69 -0.53 2.82 33.74
C VAL A 69 -1.30 3.88 32.93
N ALA A 70 -2.61 3.99 33.15
CA ALA A 70 -3.43 5.04 32.55
C ALA A 70 -2.93 6.44 32.97
N ALA A 71 -2.66 6.66 34.27
CA ALA A 71 -2.13 7.92 34.77
C ALA A 71 -0.76 8.27 34.16
N VAL A 72 0.14 7.29 33.98
CA VAL A 72 1.43 7.50 33.29
C VAL A 72 1.21 7.84 31.82
N ARG A 73 0.32 7.12 31.12
CA ARG A 73 -0.01 7.41 29.71
C ARG A 73 -0.57 8.82 29.55
N ASP A 74 -1.50 9.24 30.41
CA ASP A 74 -2.13 10.55 30.32
C ASP A 74 -1.15 11.67 30.70
N ARG A 75 -0.23 11.41 31.63
CA ARG A 75 0.89 12.31 31.93
C ARG A 75 1.84 12.44 30.72
N LEU A 76 2.28 11.31 30.14
CA LEU A 76 3.17 11.32 28.97
C LEU A 76 2.51 11.99 27.76
N ARG A 77 1.20 11.77 27.57
CA ARG A 77 0.43 12.44 26.53
C ARG A 77 0.44 13.97 26.74
N ARG A 78 0.18 14.45 27.96
CA ARG A 78 0.29 15.89 28.27
C ARG A 78 1.69 16.44 28.06
N GLU A 79 2.72 15.74 28.54
CA GLU A 79 4.13 16.15 28.34
C GLU A 79 4.48 16.19 26.84
N TYR A 80 3.98 15.23 26.07
CA TYR A 80 4.13 15.18 24.62
C TYR A 80 3.39 16.34 23.93
N ASP A 81 2.12 16.55 24.24
CA ASP A 81 1.30 17.63 23.68
C ASP A 81 1.91 19.01 24.01
N GLU A 82 2.43 19.20 25.23
CA GLU A 82 3.15 20.42 25.62
C GLU A 82 4.47 20.59 24.86
N ALA A 83 5.27 19.52 24.73
CA ALA A 83 6.52 19.55 24.00
C ALA A 83 6.30 19.81 22.51
N PHE A 84 5.27 19.19 21.94
CA PHE A 84 4.84 19.39 20.57
C PHE A 84 4.40 20.84 20.34
N LYS A 85 3.54 21.37 21.20
CA LYS A 85 3.14 22.79 21.15
C LYS A 85 4.32 23.74 21.24
N ARG A 86 5.28 23.50 22.15
CA ARG A 86 6.52 24.31 22.26
C ARG A 86 7.36 24.24 20.98
N LEU A 87 7.39 23.07 20.34
CA LEU A 87 8.08 22.90 19.07
C LEU A 87 7.38 23.67 17.97
N GLU A 88 6.05 23.61 17.86
CA GLU A 88 5.26 24.42 16.92
C GLU A 88 5.47 25.93 17.15
N ASP A 89 5.47 26.39 18.41
CA ASP A 89 5.79 27.77 18.81
C ASP A 89 7.16 28.20 18.32
N LYS A 90 8.15 27.32 18.51
CA LYS A 90 9.52 27.56 18.06
C LYS A 90 9.62 27.59 16.53
N LEU A 91 9.02 26.61 15.85
CA LEU A 91 9.04 26.51 14.38
C LEU A 91 8.38 27.72 13.74
N PHE A 92 7.21 28.14 14.25
CA PHE A 92 6.51 29.32 13.77
C PHE A 92 7.34 30.60 13.97
N ALA A 93 7.99 30.75 15.14
CA ALA A 93 8.86 31.89 15.42
C ALA A 93 10.15 31.92 14.56
N GLU A 94 10.58 30.78 14.04
CA GLU A 94 11.78 30.64 13.19
C GLU A 94 11.50 30.88 11.70
N ILE A 95 10.25 31.06 11.29
CA ILE A 95 9.88 31.37 9.90
C ILE A 95 10.46 32.73 9.49
N LYS A 96 11.35 32.72 8.50
CA LYS A 96 12.03 33.94 7.99
C LYS A 96 11.35 34.58 6.78
N GLY A 97 10.38 33.90 6.17
CA GLY A 97 9.73 34.36 4.93
C GLY A 97 8.83 35.59 5.11
N GLY A 98 8.41 35.86 6.34
CA GLY A 98 7.47 36.94 6.66
C GLY A 98 6.04 36.41 6.72
N TYR A 99 5.08 37.33 6.58
CA TYR A 99 3.67 37.02 6.76
C TYR A 99 3.07 35.98 5.79
N PRO A 100 3.51 35.84 4.51
CA PRO A 100 2.97 34.79 3.63
C PRO A 100 3.25 33.36 4.14
N GLU A 101 4.48 33.11 4.57
CA GLU A 101 4.93 31.81 5.07
C GLU A 101 4.34 31.51 6.44
N GLU A 102 4.17 32.53 7.27
CA GLU A 102 3.49 32.41 8.56
C GLU A 102 2.00 32.06 8.37
N ALA A 103 1.29 32.74 7.46
CA ALA A 103 -0.10 32.44 7.13
C ALA A 103 -0.26 31.01 6.58
N ASN A 104 0.75 30.50 5.87
CA ASN A 104 0.76 29.13 5.37
C ASN A 104 1.08 28.08 6.43
N ALA A 105 1.90 28.42 7.43
CA ALA A 105 2.30 27.47 8.45
C ALA A 105 1.23 27.30 9.53
N ASP A 106 0.60 28.40 9.97
CA ASP A 106 -0.48 28.39 10.95
C ASP A 106 -1.34 29.65 10.78
N PRO A 107 -2.49 29.57 10.10
CA PRO A 107 -3.38 30.71 9.87
C PRO A 107 -3.88 31.38 11.14
N SER A 108 -4.13 30.59 12.20
CA SER A 108 -4.62 31.13 13.48
C SER A 108 -3.55 31.98 14.17
N ARG A 109 -2.29 31.52 14.18
CA ARG A 109 -1.16 32.29 14.73
C ARG A 109 -0.83 33.51 13.89
N PHE A 110 -0.93 33.40 12.57
CA PHE A 110 -0.82 34.55 11.67
C PHE A 110 -1.86 35.63 12.03
N VAL A 111 -3.14 35.26 12.14
CA VAL A 111 -4.20 36.21 12.52
C VAL A 111 -3.93 36.81 13.91
N ALA A 112 -3.56 35.99 14.88
CA ALA A 112 -3.24 36.45 16.24
C ALA A 112 -2.06 37.43 16.28
N LYS A 113 -1.01 37.17 15.50
CA LYS A 113 0.19 38.00 15.48
C LYS A 113 -0.09 39.37 14.88
N TYR A 114 -0.78 39.42 13.73
CA TYR A 114 -0.93 40.64 12.93
C TYR A 114 -2.21 41.43 13.22
N PHE A 115 -3.25 40.82 13.78
CA PHE A 115 -4.57 41.47 13.92
C PHE A 115 -5.17 41.42 15.33
N LEU A 116 -4.59 40.66 16.28
CA LEU A 116 -5.10 40.56 17.66
C LEU A 116 -4.12 41.12 18.69
N ASP A 117 -4.61 41.68 19.80
CA ASP A 117 -3.80 42.06 20.96
C ASP A 117 -3.32 40.82 21.76
N GLY A 118 -2.54 41.03 22.82
CA GLY A 118 -2.09 39.95 23.70
C GLY A 118 -3.20 39.22 24.46
N GLN A 119 -4.44 39.69 24.39
CA GLN A 119 -5.65 39.07 24.97
C GLN A 119 -6.53 38.41 23.91
N GLY A 120 -6.11 38.39 22.64
CA GLY A 120 -6.89 37.83 21.53
C GLY A 120 -8.03 38.74 21.05
N ARG A 121 -8.04 40.03 21.39
CA ARG A 121 -9.04 40.99 20.93
C ARG A 121 -8.56 41.69 19.65
N PRO A 122 -9.46 42.09 18.73
CA PRO A 122 -9.08 42.82 17.53
C PRO A 122 -8.24 44.09 17.84
N ASP A 123 -7.09 44.26 17.18
CA ASP A 123 -6.17 45.38 17.36
C ASP A 123 -5.83 46.03 16.01
N ARG A 124 -6.54 47.12 15.70
CA ARG A 124 -6.40 47.85 14.43
C ARG A 124 -5.09 48.61 14.28
N GLU A 125 -4.36 48.86 15.37
CA GLU A 125 -3.10 49.59 15.30
C GLU A 125 -1.93 48.72 14.83
N LYS A 126 -2.04 47.39 14.99
CA LYS A 126 -1.01 46.44 14.53
C LYS A 126 -0.83 46.43 13.01
N THR A 127 -1.94 46.43 12.28
CA THR A 127 -1.96 46.32 10.83
C THR A 127 -2.98 47.31 10.28
N LYS A 128 -2.52 48.45 9.77
CA LYS A 128 -3.39 49.52 9.26
C LYS A 128 -3.83 49.28 7.82
N GLU A 129 -2.95 48.68 7.03
CA GLU A 129 -3.17 48.40 5.61
C GLU A 129 -3.34 46.89 5.41
N PRO A 130 -4.23 46.43 4.50
CA PRO A 130 -4.40 45.01 4.23
C PRO A 130 -3.09 44.32 3.80
N LEU A 131 -2.85 43.13 4.33
CA LEU A 131 -1.72 42.29 3.96
C LEU A 131 -2.07 41.49 2.71
N SER A 132 -1.23 41.55 1.69
CA SER A 132 -1.44 40.88 0.40
C SER A 132 -0.34 39.87 0.12
N PHE A 133 -0.71 38.60 -0.02
CA PHE A 133 0.24 37.52 -0.27
C PHE A 133 -0.29 36.53 -1.31
N ARG A 134 0.64 35.74 -1.86
CA ARG A 134 0.38 34.77 -2.92
C ARG A 134 0.73 33.36 -2.44
N SER A 135 0.11 32.37 -3.08
CA SER A 135 0.32 30.94 -2.84
C SER A 135 -0.01 30.51 -1.42
N TRP A 136 -1.15 29.85 -1.24
CA TRP A 136 -1.50 29.29 0.06
C TRP A 136 -2.22 27.96 -0.02
N ASN A 137 -1.83 27.05 0.87
CA ASN A 137 -2.32 25.66 0.88
C ASN A 137 -3.50 25.46 1.84
N HIS A 138 -3.60 26.28 2.89
CA HIS A 138 -4.58 26.15 3.98
C HIS A 138 -5.74 27.16 3.83
N GLN A 139 -6.44 27.10 2.69
CA GLN A 139 -7.38 28.17 2.33
C GLN A 139 -8.60 28.24 3.26
N GLU A 140 -9.14 27.10 3.67
CA GLU A 140 -10.33 27.03 4.52
C GLU A 140 -10.00 27.46 5.94
N GLU A 141 -8.91 26.96 6.51
CA GLU A 141 -8.43 27.32 7.85
C GLU A 141 -8.15 28.83 7.98
N LEU A 142 -7.58 29.46 6.94
CA LEU A 142 -7.36 30.91 6.94
C LEU A 142 -8.67 31.71 6.87
N VAL A 143 -9.64 31.26 6.07
CA VAL A 143 -10.97 31.88 6.01
C VAL A 143 -11.64 31.81 7.38
N GLU A 144 -11.67 30.62 7.99
CA GLU A 144 -12.23 30.42 9.33
C GLU A 144 -11.56 31.30 10.38
N ALA A 145 -10.22 31.36 10.37
CA ALA A 145 -9.45 32.18 11.31
C ALA A 145 -9.74 33.69 11.14
N VAL A 146 -9.91 34.16 9.90
CA VAL A 146 -10.23 35.57 9.63
C VAL A 146 -11.67 35.90 10.01
N GLU A 147 -12.63 35.05 9.64
CA GLU A 147 -14.06 35.26 9.95
C GLU A 147 -14.36 35.20 11.46
N ALA A 148 -13.51 34.51 12.23
CA ALA A 148 -13.60 34.50 13.70
C ALA A 148 -13.28 35.85 14.36
N VAL A 149 -12.71 36.82 13.63
CA VAL A 149 -12.29 38.13 14.17
C VAL A 149 -13.23 39.24 13.69
N PRO A 150 -14.02 39.87 14.58
CA PRO A 150 -14.97 40.91 14.19
C PRO A 150 -14.33 42.11 13.48
N GLY A 151 -14.84 42.45 12.30
CA GLY A 151 -14.39 43.58 11.47
C GLY A 151 -13.17 43.28 10.60
N LEU A 152 -12.64 42.05 10.63
CA LEU A 152 -11.62 41.59 9.70
C LEU A 152 -12.30 41.00 8.44
N ALA A 153 -11.70 41.23 7.28
CA ALA A 153 -12.19 40.77 5.99
C ALA A 153 -11.07 40.03 5.24
N ILE A 154 -11.48 39.07 4.41
CA ILE A 154 -10.60 38.33 3.51
C ILE A 154 -11.13 38.44 2.08
N LEU A 155 -10.25 38.81 1.16
CA LEU A 155 -10.48 38.67 -0.27
C LEU A 155 -9.56 37.58 -0.80
N LYS A 156 -10.15 36.55 -1.40
CA LYS A 156 -9.43 35.38 -1.90
C LYS A 156 -9.63 35.24 -3.39
N THR A 157 -8.55 35.37 -4.15
CA THR A 157 -8.53 35.09 -5.59
C THR A 157 -7.82 33.76 -5.85
N TRP A 158 -7.49 33.42 -7.10
CA TRP A 158 -6.66 32.24 -7.39
C TRP A 158 -5.17 32.47 -7.12
N SER A 159 -4.70 33.72 -7.18
CA SER A 159 -3.28 34.07 -7.05
C SER A 159 -2.96 34.83 -5.78
N THR A 160 -3.97 35.48 -5.19
CA THR A 160 -3.77 36.49 -4.14
C THR A 160 -4.79 36.32 -3.02
N VAL A 161 -4.33 36.37 -1.78
CA VAL A 161 -5.16 36.66 -0.62
C VAL A 161 -4.85 38.06 -0.15
N LEU A 162 -5.90 38.80 0.16
CA LEU A 162 -5.78 39.98 1.00
C LEU A 162 -6.51 39.75 2.32
N VAL A 163 -5.85 40.06 3.43
CA VAL A 163 -6.43 40.05 4.77
C VAL A 163 -6.27 41.45 5.35
N GLY A 164 -7.36 42.07 5.79
CA GLY A 164 -7.32 43.42 6.35
C GLY A 164 -8.62 43.80 7.03
N TRP A 165 -8.65 44.98 7.64
CA TRP A 165 -9.89 45.50 8.23
C TRP A 165 -10.88 45.87 7.14
N GLU A 166 -12.17 45.64 7.40
CA GLU A 166 -13.24 45.89 6.43
C GLU A 166 -13.21 47.33 5.88
N GLU A 167 -12.96 48.31 6.75
CA GLU A 167 -12.89 49.74 6.38
C GLU A 167 -11.67 50.12 5.52
N THR A 168 -10.62 49.29 5.49
CA THR A 168 -9.41 49.50 4.68
C THR A 168 -9.31 48.55 3.49
N MET A 169 -10.25 47.61 3.35
CA MET A 169 -10.19 46.57 2.34
C MET A 169 -10.21 47.13 0.91
N GLN A 170 -11.06 48.14 0.63
CA GLN A 170 -11.11 48.75 -0.70
C GLN A 170 -9.75 49.36 -1.12
N ARG A 171 -9.04 49.97 -0.19
CA ARG A 171 -7.70 50.53 -0.45
C ARG A 171 -6.69 49.42 -0.71
N GLY A 172 -6.76 48.32 0.04
CA GLY A 172 -5.94 47.13 -0.21
C GLY A 172 -6.16 46.54 -1.60
N ILE A 173 -7.42 46.47 -2.04
CA ILE A 173 -7.81 46.03 -3.38
C ILE A 173 -7.18 46.94 -4.45
N GLU A 174 -7.32 48.26 -4.33
CA GLU A 174 -6.75 49.23 -5.28
C GLU A 174 -5.21 49.15 -5.34
N ASN A 175 -4.56 49.04 -4.17
CA ASN A 175 -3.12 48.88 -4.06
C ASN A 175 -2.64 47.59 -4.72
N GLU A 176 -3.33 46.47 -4.47
CA GLU A 176 -2.99 45.20 -5.13
C GLU A 176 -3.21 45.30 -6.63
N PHE A 177 -4.34 45.87 -7.05
CA PHE A 177 -4.67 46.05 -8.45
C PHE A 177 -3.58 46.82 -9.20
N ALA A 178 -3.04 47.90 -8.61
CA ALA A 178 -1.91 48.65 -9.14
C ALA A 178 -0.60 47.83 -9.09
N ARG A 179 -0.35 47.10 -8.00
CA ARG A 179 0.85 46.24 -7.85
C ARG A 179 0.94 45.19 -8.96
N LEU A 180 -0.19 44.60 -9.36
CA LEU A 180 -0.24 43.58 -10.40
C LEU A 180 0.31 44.05 -11.75
N GLU A 181 0.24 45.35 -12.06
CA GLU A 181 0.80 45.91 -13.30
C GLU A 181 2.32 45.86 -13.36
N SER A 182 2.97 45.98 -12.20
CA SER A 182 4.43 45.90 -12.10
C SER A 182 4.95 44.47 -12.04
N PHE A 183 4.06 43.50 -11.83
CA PHE A 183 4.45 42.13 -11.50
C PHE A 183 4.52 41.21 -12.71
N PHE A 184 3.58 41.31 -13.65
CA PHE A 184 3.52 40.42 -14.80
C PHE A 184 4.08 41.10 -16.05
N ASP A 185 4.92 40.38 -16.80
CA ASP A 185 5.47 40.88 -18.05
C ASP A 185 4.44 40.84 -19.20
N ARG A 186 3.42 39.98 -19.07
CA ARG A 186 2.39 39.78 -20.09
C ARG A 186 1.11 40.50 -19.72
N ARG A 187 0.62 41.32 -20.64
CA ARG A 187 -0.60 42.11 -20.47
C ARG A 187 -1.85 41.25 -20.18
N GLU A 188 -1.95 40.08 -20.80
CA GLU A 188 -3.06 39.14 -20.59
C GLU A 188 -3.10 38.60 -19.14
N GLU A 189 -1.94 38.35 -18.55
CA GLU A 189 -1.82 37.90 -17.17
C GLU A 189 -2.19 39.02 -16.18
N ILE A 190 -1.81 40.26 -16.49
CA ILE A 190 -2.21 41.45 -15.71
C ILE A 190 -3.74 41.56 -15.70
N HIS A 191 -4.37 41.55 -16.87
CA HIS A 191 -5.83 41.69 -17.01
C HIS A 191 -6.58 40.58 -16.25
N SER A 192 -6.13 39.33 -16.42
CA SER A 192 -6.71 38.17 -15.76
C SER A 192 -6.58 38.29 -14.23
N ALA A 193 -5.40 38.63 -13.73
CA ALA A 193 -5.16 38.77 -12.29
C ALA A 193 -5.99 39.91 -11.69
N GLN A 194 -6.07 41.06 -12.38
CA GLN A 194 -6.85 42.21 -11.96
C GLN A 194 -8.36 41.96 -11.95
N ALA A 195 -8.88 41.33 -13.01
CA ALA A 195 -10.30 40.93 -13.07
C ALA A 195 -10.67 39.96 -11.95
N ASN A 196 -9.73 39.10 -11.53
CA ASN A 196 -9.93 38.18 -10.41
C ASN A 196 -9.82 38.84 -9.03
N VAL A 197 -9.12 39.98 -8.90
CA VAL A 197 -9.06 40.78 -7.67
C VAL A 197 -10.33 41.59 -7.50
N ASP A 198 -10.69 42.38 -8.50
CA ASP A 198 -11.91 43.18 -8.49
C ASP A 198 -12.37 43.41 -9.91
N LEU A 199 -13.39 42.64 -10.31
CA LEU A 199 -13.94 42.73 -11.66
C LEU A 199 -14.57 44.11 -11.93
N LYS A 200 -15.19 44.76 -10.93
CA LYS A 200 -15.79 46.08 -11.13
C LYS A 200 -14.71 47.12 -11.45
N LEU A 201 -13.62 47.11 -10.69
CA LEU A 201 -12.48 48.00 -10.90
C LEU A 201 -11.80 47.71 -12.24
N PHE A 202 -11.68 46.43 -12.62
CA PHE A 202 -11.19 46.02 -13.93
C PHE A 202 -12.05 46.57 -15.07
N LEU A 203 -13.37 46.37 -15.03
CA LEU A 203 -14.29 46.85 -16.05
C LEU A 203 -14.28 48.37 -16.16
N LYS A 204 -14.23 49.07 -15.03
CA LYS A 204 -14.10 50.52 -14.99
C LYS A 204 -12.80 50.98 -15.66
N LYS A 205 -11.68 50.31 -15.39
CA LYS A 205 -10.37 50.72 -15.90
C LYS A 205 -10.16 50.41 -17.38
N TYR A 206 -10.53 49.21 -17.83
CA TYR A 206 -10.20 48.74 -19.18
C TYR A 206 -11.34 48.86 -20.18
N LEU A 207 -12.60 48.90 -19.71
CA LEU A 207 -13.78 48.95 -20.56
C LEU A 207 -14.65 50.20 -20.34
N ASP A 208 -14.27 51.07 -19.40
CA ASP A 208 -15.02 52.27 -19.01
C ASP A 208 -16.48 51.98 -18.62
N ILE A 209 -16.70 50.84 -17.93
CA ILE A 209 -18.03 50.44 -17.43
C ILE A 209 -18.10 50.73 -15.93
N ASN A 210 -19.02 51.61 -15.54
CA ASN A 210 -19.33 51.88 -14.14
C ASN A 210 -20.60 51.13 -13.73
N LEU A 211 -20.46 50.06 -12.94
CA LEU A 211 -21.61 49.24 -12.50
C LEU A 211 -22.48 49.93 -11.42
N ASP A 212 -21.97 51.01 -10.81
CA ASP A 212 -22.60 51.71 -9.69
C ASP A 212 -23.39 52.98 -10.12
N GLY A 213 -23.45 53.33 -11.42
CA GLY A 213 -24.17 54.54 -11.85
C GLY A 213 -24.43 54.69 -13.35
N VAL A 214 -25.47 55.49 -13.68
CA VAL A 214 -25.96 55.81 -15.03
C VAL A 214 -25.03 56.80 -15.74
N GLY A 215 -23.80 56.38 -16.03
CA GLY A 215 -22.88 57.11 -16.91
C GLY A 215 -22.83 56.45 -18.28
N ALA A 216 -23.11 57.19 -19.35
CA ALA A 216 -22.86 56.69 -20.71
C ALA A 216 -21.35 56.46 -20.89
N ALA A 217 -20.97 55.31 -21.42
CA ALA A 217 -19.58 54.96 -21.70
C ALA A 217 -18.89 56.07 -22.51
N SER A 218 -17.72 56.50 -22.06
CA SER A 218 -16.81 57.40 -22.77
C SER A 218 -16.46 56.81 -24.13
N GLY A 219 -16.38 57.66 -25.17
CA GLY A 219 -16.25 57.23 -26.57
C GLY A 219 -14.97 56.47 -26.94
N ALA A 220 -14.06 56.19 -26.01
CA ALA A 220 -12.83 55.46 -26.25
C ALA A 220 -12.97 53.96 -25.90
N ARG A 221 -13.74 53.22 -26.72
CA ARG A 221 -13.90 51.77 -26.56
C ARG A 221 -12.67 51.03 -27.12
N PRO A 222 -12.07 50.06 -26.40
CA PRO A 222 -11.02 49.23 -26.97
C PRO A 222 -11.55 48.41 -28.14
N LEU A 223 -10.80 48.40 -29.25
CA LEU A 223 -11.15 47.66 -30.47
C LEU A 223 -10.87 46.16 -30.35
N ALA A 224 -9.84 45.79 -29.58
CA ALA A 224 -9.46 44.40 -29.33
C ALA A 224 -10.20 43.86 -28.09
N PRO A 225 -10.69 42.61 -28.13
CA PRO A 225 -11.25 41.96 -26.96
C PRO A 225 -10.16 41.70 -25.92
N VAL A 226 -10.57 41.58 -24.66
CA VAL A 226 -9.70 41.22 -23.55
C VAL A 226 -9.97 39.78 -23.15
N THR A 227 -8.94 38.95 -23.21
CA THR A 227 -8.97 37.57 -22.73
C THR A 227 -8.59 37.53 -21.26
N LEU A 228 -9.44 36.90 -20.45
CA LEU A 228 -9.27 36.64 -19.03
C LEU A 228 -9.07 35.13 -18.83
N ASP A 229 -7.89 34.73 -18.40
CA ASP A 229 -7.60 33.35 -18.00
C ASP A 229 -8.09 33.07 -16.57
N ARG A 230 -8.36 31.79 -16.30
CA ARG A 230 -8.87 31.25 -15.02
C ARG A 230 -10.16 31.91 -14.56
N TRP A 231 -11.03 32.22 -15.52
CA TRP A 231 -12.39 32.67 -15.26
C TRP A 231 -13.17 31.61 -14.46
N ARG A 232 -13.79 32.02 -13.35
CA ARG A 232 -14.51 31.12 -12.44
C ARG A 232 -16.01 31.17 -12.68
N LEU A 233 -16.68 30.04 -12.46
CA LEU A 233 -18.14 29.90 -12.47
C LEU A 233 -18.86 30.86 -11.52
N GLU A 234 -18.22 31.23 -10.40
CA GLU A 234 -18.76 32.20 -9.43
C GLU A 234 -19.00 33.58 -10.06
N ASN A 235 -18.27 33.90 -11.14
CA ASN A 235 -18.44 35.15 -11.87
C ASN A 235 -19.59 35.12 -12.88
N GLN A 236 -20.28 33.98 -13.08
CA GLN A 236 -21.36 33.88 -14.07
C GLN A 236 -22.55 34.80 -13.75
N LYS A 237 -22.95 34.90 -12.48
CA LYS A 237 -24.00 35.87 -12.08
C LYS A 237 -23.57 37.31 -12.32
N LEU A 238 -22.29 37.59 -12.09
CA LEU A 238 -21.73 38.91 -12.28
C LEU A 238 -21.60 39.24 -13.77
N SER A 239 -21.25 38.28 -14.64
CA SER A 239 -21.25 38.49 -16.10
C SER A 239 -22.65 38.79 -16.62
N GLU A 240 -23.67 38.07 -16.18
CA GLU A 240 -25.08 38.39 -16.51
C GLU A 240 -25.44 39.83 -16.08
N GLU A 241 -25.05 40.23 -14.87
CA GLU A 241 -25.26 41.61 -14.39
C GLU A 241 -24.54 42.64 -15.28
N ILE A 242 -23.27 42.40 -15.60
CA ILE A 242 -22.45 43.27 -16.46
C ILE A 242 -23.09 43.43 -17.84
N MET A 243 -23.48 42.31 -18.45
CA MET A 243 -24.09 42.27 -19.78
C MET A 243 -25.45 42.98 -19.80
N SER A 244 -26.21 42.94 -18.69
CA SER A 244 -27.46 43.69 -18.56
C SER A 244 -27.25 45.22 -18.45
N LYS A 245 -26.14 45.64 -17.83
CA LYS A 245 -25.82 47.06 -17.57
C LYS A 245 -25.02 47.73 -18.68
N ALA A 246 -24.36 46.96 -19.55
CA ALA A 246 -23.52 47.47 -20.63
C ALA A 246 -23.98 46.98 -22.02
N PRO A 247 -25.04 47.57 -22.62
CA PRO A 247 -25.52 47.19 -23.94
C PRO A 247 -24.42 47.27 -25.01
N GLY A 248 -24.24 46.18 -25.77
CA GLY A 248 -23.22 46.06 -26.81
C GLY A 248 -21.87 45.53 -26.32
N LEU A 249 -21.70 45.26 -25.02
CA LEU A 249 -20.61 44.40 -24.56
C LEU A 249 -20.95 42.96 -24.94
N HIS A 250 -19.94 42.21 -25.37
CA HIS A 250 -20.01 40.80 -25.71
C HIS A 250 -19.03 40.05 -24.82
N MET A 251 -19.48 38.93 -24.28
CA MET A 251 -18.66 38.02 -23.49
C MET A 251 -18.96 36.59 -23.92
N GLU A 252 -17.92 35.82 -24.18
CA GLU A 252 -18.02 34.39 -24.48
C GLU A 252 -16.97 33.64 -23.66
N GLU A 253 -17.33 32.45 -23.19
CA GLU A 253 -16.50 31.62 -22.32
C GLU A 253 -16.03 30.37 -23.08
N PHE A 254 -14.77 29.98 -22.85
CA PHE A 254 -14.20 28.75 -23.39
C PHE A 254 -13.19 28.15 -22.39
N GLU A 255 -13.50 26.95 -21.91
CA GLU A 255 -12.72 26.27 -20.86
C GLU A 255 -12.57 27.16 -19.61
N THR A 256 -11.34 27.55 -19.27
CA THR A 256 -11.05 28.46 -18.16
C THR A 256 -10.92 29.91 -18.60
N ASN A 257 -11.20 30.24 -19.86
CA ASN A 257 -11.03 31.58 -20.41
C ASN A 257 -12.37 32.28 -20.60
N ALA A 258 -12.42 33.59 -20.34
CA ALA A 258 -13.49 34.47 -20.78
C ALA A 258 -12.93 35.54 -21.70
N VAL A 259 -13.59 35.79 -22.83
CA VAL A 259 -13.21 36.84 -23.78
C VAL A 259 -14.28 37.93 -23.74
N ILE A 260 -13.89 39.16 -23.41
CA ILE A 260 -14.81 40.29 -23.24
C ILE A 260 -14.45 41.41 -24.23
N GLY A 261 -15.40 41.92 -25.00
CA GLY A 261 -15.15 43.00 -25.97
C GLY A 261 -16.42 43.69 -26.47
N TRP A 262 -16.27 44.83 -27.13
CA TRP A 262 -17.40 45.62 -27.68
C TRP A 262 -17.84 45.19 -29.08
N ASP A 263 -17.07 44.30 -29.73
CA ASP A 263 -17.35 43.80 -31.07
C ASP A 263 -17.53 42.28 -31.00
N ALA A 264 -18.74 41.82 -31.33
CA ALA A 264 -19.09 40.40 -31.29
C ALA A 264 -18.23 39.53 -32.22
N ALA A 265 -17.85 40.05 -33.39
CA ALA A 265 -17.04 39.31 -34.34
C ALA A 265 -15.60 39.14 -33.85
N ASN A 266 -15.04 40.16 -33.20
CA ASN A 266 -13.71 40.08 -32.59
C ASN A 266 -13.70 39.10 -31.40
N VAL A 267 -14.73 39.11 -30.54
CA VAL A 267 -14.87 38.14 -29.44
C VAL A 267 -14.95 36.71 -29.99
N ALA A 268 -15.80 36.47 -30.98
CA ALA A 268 -15.94 35.15 -31.60
C ALA A 268 -14.66 34.67 -32.29
N ALA A 269 -13.93 35.56 -32.96
CA ALA A 269 -12.65 35.24 -33.60
C ALA A 269 -11.58 34.84 -32.57
N GLU A 270 -11.53 35.52 -31.43
CA GLU A 270 -10.60 35.20 -30.34
C GLU A 270 -10.95 33.87 -29.65
N ILE A 271 -12.24 33.58 -29.45
CA ILE A 271 -12.68 32.26 -28.96
C ILE A 271 -12.34 31.15 -29.96
N ALA A 272 -12.48 31.40 -31.27
CA ALA A 272 -12.08 30.43 -32.29
C ALA A 272 -10.56 30.17 -32.25
N ARG A 273 -9.74 31.20 -32.01
CA ARG A 273 -8.29 31.06 -31.81
C ARG A 273 -7.98 30.19 -30.59
N LEU A 274 -8.63 30.46 -29.45
CA LEU A 274 -8.44 29.67 -28.22
C LEU A 274 -8.85 28.20 -28.40
N LYS A 275 -9.95 27.93 -29.13
CA LYS A 275 -10.39 26.58 -29.48
C LYS A 275 -9.37 25.83 -30.34
N ASP A 276 -8.82 26.49 -31.36
CA ASP A 276 -7.78 25.90 -32.21
C ASP A 276 -6.49 25.62 -31.42
N GLU A 277 -6.08 26.53 -30.53
CA GLU A 277 -4.93 26.31 -29.64
C GLU A 277 -5.15 25.16 -28.65
N SER A 278 -6.33 25.06 -28.02
CA SER A 278 -6.65 23.95 -27.12
C SER A 278 -6.60 22.62 -27.86
N ARG A 279 -7.22 22.53 -29.05
CA ARG A 279 -7.14 21.32 -29.89
C ARG A 279 -5.70 20.93 -30.21
N ARG A 280 -4.85 21.90 -30.62
CA ARG A 280 -3.43 21.62 -30.91
C ARG A 280 -2.67 21.13 -29.67
N ARG A 281 -2.93 21.70 -28.50
CA ARG A 281 -2.32 21.25 -27.24
C ARG A 281 -2.78 19.84 -26.88
N GLN A 282 -4.07 19.53 -27.05
CA GLN A 282 -4.61 18.20 -26.80
C GLN A 282 -4.00 17.16 -27.75
N GLU A 283 -3.97 17.44 -29.06
CA GLU A 283 -3.35 16.56 -30.06
C GLU A 283 -1.86 16.34 -29.75
N GLN A 284 -1.15 17.38 -29.31
CA GLN A 284 0.24 17.27 -28.89
C GLN A 284 0.40 16.42 -27.62
N GLN A 285 -0.44 16.62 -26.59
CA GLN A 285 -0.41 15.85 -25.35
C GLN A 285 -0.73 14.37 -25.59
N GLU A 286 -1.74 14.06 -26.41
CA GLU A 286 -2.08 12.69 -26.79
C GLU A 286 -0.94 12.03 -27.57
N ALA A 287 -0.28 12.76 -28.48
CA ALA A 287 0.88 12.26 -29.20
C ALA A 287 2.09 12.03 -28.27
N GLU A 288 2.35 12.92 -27.32
CA GLU A 288 3.42 12.76 -26.32
C GLU A 288 3.15 11.58 -25.38
N GLU A 289 1.91 11.43 -24.89
CA GLU A 289 1.51 10.30 -24.05
C GLU A 289 1.62 8.96 -24.80
N GLN A 290 1.17 8.92 -26.06
CA GLN A 290 1.28 7.73 -26.89
C GLN A 290 2.76 7.39 -27.16
N ALA A 291 3.59 8.37 -27.48
CA ALA A 291 5.02 8.16 -27.69
C ALA A 291 5.72 7.64 -26.41
N GLU A 292 5.35 8.16 -25.24
CA GLU A 292 5.89 7.70 -23.96
C GLU A 292 5.41 6.28 -23.63
N ARG A 293 4.14 5.94 -23.90
CA ARG A 293 3.62 4.57 -23.76
C ARG A 293 4.36 3.58 -24.66
N GLU A 294 4.54 3.92 -25.95
CA GLU A 294 5.27 3.09 -26.91
C GLU A 294 6.73 2.90 -26.50
N LYS A 295 7.38 3.96 -26.00
CA LYS A 295 8.74 3.90 -25.46
C LYS A 295 8.80 2.99 -24.23
N GLN A 296 7.88 3.13 -23.28
CA GLN A 296 7.83 2.27 -22.10
C GLN A 296 7.58 0.81 -22.46
N GLU A 297 6.69 0.52 -23.42
CA GLU A 297 6.47 -0.83 -23.92
C GLU A 297 7.69 -1.41 -24.64
N ALA A 298 8.38 -0.60 -25.45
CA ALA A 298 9.62 -1.01 -26.12
C ALA A 298 10.73 -1.30 -25.09
N GLU A 299 10.86 -0.50 -24.04
CA GLU A 299 11.80 -0.73 -22.95
C GLU A 299 11.46 -2.00 -22.14
N LYS A 300 10.17 -2.19 -21.78
CA LYS A 300 9.66 -3.41 -21.13
C LYS A 300 10.01 -4.65 -21.95
N LYS A 301 9.74 -4.61 -23.26
CA LYS A 301 10.05 -5.69 -24.19
C LYS A 301 11.56 -5.96 -24.28
N ALA A 302 12.37 -4.91 -24.41
CA ALA A 302 13.83 -5.04 -24.48
C ALA A 302 14.43 -5.60 -23.18
N ARG A 303 13.90 -5.23 -22.01
CA ARG A 303 14.27 -5.84 -20.71
C ARG A 303 13.93 -7.32 -20.68
N TRP A 304 12.71 -7.69 -21.09
CA TRP A 304 12.29 -9.08 -21.16
C TRP A 304 13.18 -9.91 -22.09
N ASP A 305 13.46 -9.41 -23.31
CA ASP A 305 14.31 -10.09 -24.27
C ASP A 305 15.74 -10.28 -23.75
N ARG A 306 16.28 -9.30 -23.02
CA ARG A 306 17.58 -9.41 -22.36
C ARG A 306 17.59 -10.53 -21.32
N ARG A 307 16.55 -10.61 -20.48
CA ARG A 307 16.40 -11.64 -19.43
C ARG A 307 16.21 -13.04 -20.04
N CYS A 308 15.45 -13.15 -21.13
CA CYS A 308 15.22 -14.40 -21.85
C CYS A 308 16.36 -14.82 -22.79
N LYS A 309 17.47 -14.08 -22.86
CA LYS A 309 18.61 -14.42 -23.73
C LYS A 309 19.09 -15.86 -23.55
N GLY A 310 19.26 -16.32 -22.30
CA GLY A 310 19.68 -17.70 -22.01
C GLY A 310 18.69 -18.75 -22.52
N HIS A 311 17.39 -18.45 -22.45
CA HIS A 311 16.35 -19.30 -22.99
C HIS A 311 16.43 -19.41 -24.52
N TYR A 312 16.57 -18.29 -25.22
CA TYR A 312 16.70 -18.29 -26.69
C TYR A 312 17.93 -19.08 -27.17
N GLU A 313 19.05 -19.00 -26.44
CA GLU A 313 20.25 -19.79 -26.73
C GLU A 313 20.03 -21.30 -26.53
N LEU A 314 19.32 -21.70 -25.47
CA LEU A 314 18.98 -23.11 -25.23
C LEU A 314 18.02 -23.66 -26.28
N VAL A 315 16.98 -22.89 -26.64
CA VAL A 315 16.03 -23.26 -27.70
C VAL A 315 16.74 -23.43 -29.04
N ALA A 316 17.68 -22.53 -29.37
CA ALA A 316 18.47 -22.64 -30.60
C ALA A 316 19.32 -23.93 -30.62
N LYS A 317 19.90 -24.33 -29.48
CA LYS A 317 20.70 -25.57 -29.35
C LYS A 317 19.86 -26.85 -29.38
N ALA A 318 18.60 -26.79 -28.95
CA ALA A 318 17.71 -27.95 -28.87
C ALA A 318 17.11 -28.37 -30.23
N ARG A 319 17.20 -27.52 -31.27
CA ARG A 319 16.63 -27.80 -32.59
C ARG A 319 17.18 -29.11 -33.17
N GLY A 320 16.27 -30.06 -33.45
CA GLY A 320 16.58 -31.30 -34.20
C GLY A 320 16.81 -32.57 -33.36
N ARG A 321 16.55 -32.58 -32.05
CA ARG A 321 16.67 -33.78 -31.22
C ARG A 321 15.35 -34.10 -30.51
N PRO A 322 14.42 -34.83 -31.16
CA PRO A 322 13.28 -35.38 -30.44
C PRO A 322 13.81 -36.38 -29.42
N ARG A 323 13.78 -35.98 -28.15
CA ARG A 323 14.16 -36.83 -27.02
C ARG A 323 12.89 -37.15 -26.24
N PRO A 324 12.72 -38.40 -25.78
CA PRO A 324 11.69 -38.70 -24.81
C PRO A 324 11.87 -37.79 -23.59
N PHE A 325 10.90 -36.91 -23.36
CA PHE A 325 10.92 -36.01 -22.21
C PHE A 325 10.72 -36.80 -20.92
N GLY A 326 11.31 -36.33 -19.84
CA GLY A 326 11.31 -37.01 -18.55
C GLY A 326 11.94 -36.16 -17.48
N LEU A 327 11.79 -36.57 -16.21
CA LEU A 327 12.22 -35.80 -15.04
C LEU A 327 13.69 -35.40 -15.06
N GLN A 328 14.56 -36.19 -15.70
CA GLN A 328 15.98 -35.90 -15.86
C GLN A 328 16.29 -34.67 -16.74
N HIS A 329 15.31 -34.19 -17.51
CA HIS A 329 15.46 -33.02 -18.38
C HIS A 329 15.02 -31.71 -17.69
N LEU A 330 14.28 -31.81 -16.59
CA LEU A 330 13.77 -30.67 -15.83
C LEU A 330 14.84 -29.84 -15.11
N PRO A 331 15.94 -30.40 -14.56
CA PRO A 331 16.89 -29.61 -13.78
C PRO A 331 17.43 -28.41 -14.54
N GLY A 332 17.54 -27.27 -13.85
CA GLY A 332 17.94 -25.99 -14.44
C GLY A 332 17.30 -24.78 -13.75
N SER A 333 17.67 -23.59 -14.20
CA SER A 333 17.05 -22.33 -13.78
C SER A 333 16.01 -21.89 -14.80
N TYR A 334 14.88 -21.41 -14.30
CA TYR A 334 13.76 -20.92 -15.09
C TYR A 334 13.38 -19.52 -14.64
N LEU A 335 13.07 -18.66 -15.61
CA LEU A 335 12.32 -17.44 -15.36
C LEU A 335 10.83 -17.77 -15.38
N VAL A 336 10.10 -17.25 -14.41
CA VAL A 336 8.65 -17.39 -14.31
C VAL A 336 8.00 -16.09 -14.76
N ARG A 337 6.95 -16.20 -15.57
CA ARG A 337 6.11 -15.09 -16.00
C ARG A 337 4.68 -15.37 -15.57
N TRP A 338 4.01 -14.37 -15.04
CA TRP A 338 2.60 -14.41 -14.72
C TRP A 338 1.77 -14.08 -15.96
N ASP A 339 0.93 -14.99 -16.43
CA ASP A 339 0.10 -14.78 -17.63
C ASP A 339 -1.37 -14.43 -17.29
N GLY A 340 -1.73 -14.30 -16.01
CA GLY A 340 -3.09 -13.94 -15.61
C GLY A 340 -3.44 -12.47 -15.88
N ASP A 341 -4.71 -12.19 -16.19
CA ASP A 341 -5.26 -10.86 -16.55
C ASP A 341 -5.39 -9.88 -15.37
N SER A 342 -4.56 -10.00 -14.33
CA SER A 342 -4.61 -9.11 -13.17
C SER A 342 -3.67 -7.93 -13.35
N TRP A 343 -4.03 -6.76 -12.83
CA TRP A 343 -3.13 -5.59 -12.70
C TRP A 343 -1.78 -5.94 -12.05
N ARG A 344 -1.74 -7.01 -11.24
CA ARG A 344 -0.52 -7.55 -10.64
C ARG A 344 0.46 -8.15 -11.66
N ALA A 345 -0.03 -8.70 -12.77
CA ALA A 345 0.81 -9.29 -13.80
C ALA A 345 1.75 -8.25 -14.42
N GLU A 346 1.28 -7.00 -14.62
CA GLU A 346 2.12 -5.91 -15.12
C GLU A 346 3.27 -5.59 -14.16
N HIS A 347 3.04 -5.63 -12.86
CA HIS A 347 4.05 -5.35 -11.85
C HIS A 347 5.05 -6.49 -11.63
N TYR A 348 4.60 -7.75 -11.65
CA TYR A 348 5.47 -8.89 -11.36
C TYR A 348 6.29 -9.36 -12.57
N ASN A 349 5.81 -9.12 -13.80
CA ASN A 349 6.51 -9.56 -15.01
C ASN A 349 7.68 -8.65 -15.40
N ASP A 350 7.66 -7.40 -14.96
CA ASP A 350 8.74 -6.45 -15.20
C ASP A 350 9.17 -5.75 -13.91
N PRO A 351 9.82 -6.47 -12.99
CA PRO A 351 10.34 -5.86 -11.79
C PRO A 351 11.44 -4.84 -12.11
N PHE A 352 11.50 -3.77 -11.30
CA PHE A 352 12.54 -2.74 -11.38
C PHE A 352 13.94 -3.30 -11.12
N HIS A 353 14.07 -4.30 -10.24
CA HIS A 353 15.34 -4.94 -9.91
C HIS A 353 15.36 -6.41 -10.34
N ASP A 354 16.53 -6.88 -10.82
CA ASP A 354 16.71 -8.28 -11.21
C ASP A 354 16.64 -9.26 -10.02
N SER A 355 16.78 -8.76 -8.78
CA SER A 355 16.55 -9.52 -7.55
C SER A 355 15.10 -9.96 -7.39
N ASP A 356 14.16 -9.19 -7.94
CA ASP A 356 12.73 -9.40 -7.75
C ASP A 356 12.12 -10.22 -8.90
N LEU A 357 12.98 -10.70 -9.81
CA LEU A 357 12.58 -11.62 -10.86
C LEU A 357 12.00 -12.89 -10.28
N MET A 358 10.88 -13.31 -10.84
CA MET A 358 10.29 -14.57 -10.47
C MET A 358 11.14 -15.70 -11.06
N LYS A 359 11.67 -16.56 -10.20
CA LYS A 359 12.62 -17.62 -10.54
C LYS A 359 12.13 -18.96 -10.02
N LEU A 360 12.41 -20.01 -10.78
CA LEU A 360 12.21 -21.41 -10.39
C LEU A 360 13.51 -22.17 -10.68
N ASN A 361 14.14 -22.72 -9.66
CA ASN A 361 15.37 -23.50 -9.77
C ASN A 361 15.04 -24.97 -9.50
N ILE A 362 15.07 -25.80 -10.52
CA ILE A 362 14.79 -27.24 -10.42
C ILE A 362 16.10 -27.99 -10.21
N PHE A 363 16.19 -28.79 -9.16
CA PHE A 363 17.39 -29.52 -8.80
C PHE A 363 17.39 -30.96 -9.36
N PRO A 364 18.58 -31.54 -9.61
CA PRO A 364 18.69 -32.95 -9.99
C PRO A 364 17.96 -33.87 -9.01
N SER A 365 17.31 -34.90 -9.55
CA SER A 365 16.53 -35.84 -8.76
C SER A 365 17.40 -36.59 -7.74
N LYS A 366 16.96 -36.60 -6.48
CA LYS A 366 17.46 -37.47 -5.41
C LYS A 366 16.49 -38.61 -5.06
N SER A 367 15.34 -38.67 -5.75
CA SER A 367 14.22 -39.55 -5.44
C SER A 367 13.63 -40.13 -6.72
N SER A 368 13.34 -41.43 -6.74
CA SER A 368 12.67 -42.07 -7.87
C SER A 368 11.25 -41.56 -8.14
N HIS A 369 10.68 -40.77 -7.22
CA HIS A 369 9.32 -40.24 -7.32
C HIS A 369 9.25 -38.87 -8.01
N GLY A 370 10.35 -38.10 -8.08
CA GLY A 370 10.29 -36.76 -8.67
C GLY A 370 11.55 -35.92 -8.47
N VAL A 371 11.39 -34.60 -8.63
CA VAL A 371 12.43 -33.58 -8.41
C VAL A 371 11.92 -32.53 -7.44
N ILE A 372 12.85 -31.81 -6.81
CA ILE A 372 12.56 -30.71 -5.90
C ILE A 372 13.05 -29.43 -6.59
N ALA A 373 12.32 -28.33 -6.39
CA ALA A 373 12.70 -27.01 -6.85
C ALA A 373 12.60 -25.99 -5.72
N SER A 374 13.40 -24.93 -5.79
CA SER A 374 13.15 -23.70 -5.05
C SER A 374 12.54 -22.67 -5.97
N PHE A 375 11.68 -21.81 -5.45
CA PHE A 375 11.12 -20.72 -6.23
C PHE A 375 11.08 -19.42 -5.43
N THR A 376 11.06 -18.34 -6.18
CA THR A 376 10.78 -16.98 -5.71
C THR A 376 9.79 -16.40 -6.72
N LEU A 377 8.57 -16.09 -6.29
CA LEU A 377 7.50 -15.51 -7.11
C LEU A 377 7.14 -14.11 -6.57
N GLY A 378 8.15 -13.23 -6.50
CA GLY A 378 8.01 -11.90 -5.90
C GLY A 378 7.97 -11.98 -4.37
N LEU A 379 6.79 -11.77 -3.78
CA LEU A 379 6.60 -11.75 -2.33
C LEU A 379 6.48 -13.14 -1.69
N ILE A 380 6.72 -14.19 -2.46
CA ILE A 380 6.52 -15.57 -2.01
C ILE A 380 7.73 -16.38 -2.42
N GLU A 381 8.38 -17.01 -1.47
CA GLU A 381 9.48 -17.94 -1.72
C GLU A 381 9.22 -19.27 -1.04
N GLY A 382 9.69 -20.35 -1.66
CA GLY A 382 9.34 -21.67 -1.18
C GLY A 382 10.04 -22.81 -1.88
N THR A 383 9.63 -24.01 -1.48
CA THR A 383 10.03 -25.27 -2.07
C THR A 383 8.85 -25.88 -2.83
N MET A 384 9.13 -26.44 -4.01
CA MET A 384 8.14 -27.08 -4.87
C MET A 384 8.57 -28.53 -5.15
N LEU A 385 7.63 -29.46 -5.05
CA LEU A 385 7.80 -30.88 -5.37
C LEU A 385 7.17 -31.13 -6.74
N LEU A 386 7.94 -31.68 -7.69
CA LEU A 386 7.48 -31.90 -9.06
C LEU A 386 7.59 -33.38 -9.45
N ALA A 387 6.55 -33.93 -10.06
CA ALA A 387 6.52 -35.30 -10.55
C ALA A 387 5.62 -35.51 -11.78
N MET A 388 5.80 -36.63 -12.48
CA MET A 388 5.02 -36.95 -13.69
C MET A 388 3.57 -37.37 -13.41
N SER A 389 3.19 -37.58 -12.15
CA SER A 389 1.82 -37.91 -11.74
C SER A 389 1.50 -37.37 -10.36
N LYS A 390 0.23 -37.09 -10.08
CA LYS A 390 -0.22 -36.61 -8.75
C LYS A 390 0.20 -37.56 -7.62
N GLN A 391 0.02 -38.87 -7.83
CA GLN A 391 0.43 -39.88 -6.85
C GLN A 391 1.95 -39.88 -6.60
N ALA A 392 2.76 -39.57 -7.60
CA ALA A 392 4.20 -39.47 -7.43
C ALA A 392 4.60 -38.21 -6.65
N VAL A 393 3.86 -37.09 -6.80
CA VAL A 393 4.03 -35.89 -5.95
C VAL A 393 3.74 -36.24 -4.49
N GLU A 394 2.64 -36.95 -4.21
CA GLU A 394 2.28 -37.38 -2.85
C GLU A 394 3.37 -38.24 -2.19
N ARG A 395 3.88 -39.24 -2.92
CA ARG A 395 4.98 -40.08 -2.42
C ARG A 395 6.28 -39.30 -2.24
N LEU A 396 6.55 -38.33 -3.11
CA LEU A 396 7.71 -37.45 -2.97
C LEU A 396 7.62 -36.58 -1.71
N ARG A 397 6.41 -36.11 -1.35
CA ARG A 397 6.13 -35.37 -0.11
C ARG A 397 6.31 -36.24 1.13
N GLU A 398 5.77 -37.46 1.11
CA GLU A 398 5.94 -38.42 2.22
C GLU A 398 7.40 -38.78 2.48
N ALA A 399 8.23 -38.78 1.43
CA ALA A 399 9.66 -39.07 1.52
C ALA A 399 10.51 -37.88 2.01
N GLN A 400 9.95 -36.67 2.14
CA GLN A 400 10.70 -35.54 2.67
C GLN A 400 11.03 -35.77 4.16
N PRO A 401 12.24 -35.41 4.62
CA PRO A 401 12.63 -35.61 6.01
C PRO A 401 11.72 -34.78 6.92
N ARG A 402 10.97 -35.46 7.80
CA ARG A 402 10.21 -34.77 8.85
C ARG A 402 11.19 -34.21 9.88
N HIS A 403 11.10 -32.91 10.14
CA HIS A 403 11.94 -32.21 11.11
C HIS A 403 11.81 -32.89 12.49
N SER A 404 12.88 -33.53 12.97
CA SER A 404 12.86 -34.44 14.14
C SER A 404 12.78 -33.73 15.50
N TRP A 405 12.66 -32.40 15.53
CA TRP A 405 12.65 -31.58 16.74
C TRP A 405 11.43 -31.81 17.65
N ARG A 406 10.54 -32.74 17.29
CA ARG A 406 9.41 -33.19 18.11
C ARG A 406 9.77 -34.29 19.11
N SER A 407 11.00 -34.83 19.15
CA SER A 407 11.22 -36.12 19.82
C SER A 407 12.02 -36.15 21.12
N GLU A 408 12.45 -35.05 21.74
CA GLU A 408 13.32 -35.15 22.94
C GLU A 408 13.07 -34.13 24.08
N SER A 409 11.82 -33.71 24.34
CA SER A 409 11.59 -32.82 25.52
C SER A 409 10.38 -33.16 26.39
N GLU A 410 9.89 -34.40 26.39
CA GLU A 410 8.91 -34.89 27.39
C GLU A 410 9.45 -36.05 28.24
N ALA A 411 10.76 -36.11 28.48
CA ALA A 411 11.30 -36.82 29.65
C ALA A 411 11.54 -35.77 30.75
N SER A 412 10.44 -35.33 31.35
CA SER A 412 10.47 -34.65 32.65
C SER A 412 10.79 -35.72 33.69
N ASP A 413 12.07 -35.88 34.03
CA ASP A 413 12.50 -36.50 35.28
C ASP A 413 11.96 -35.63 36.43
N ASP A 414 10.74 -35.94 36.88
CA ASP A 414 10.27 -35.63 38.23
C ASP A 414 10.90 -36.67 39.18
N ASP A 415 12.19 -36.48 39.48
CA ASP A 415 12.85 -37.09 40.64
C ASP A 415 12.88 -36.04 41.76
N ASP A 416 11.90 -36.11 42.68
CA ASP A 416 12.02 -35.57 44.03
C ASP A 416 11.38 -36.57 45.02
N ASP A 417 12.26 -37.37 45.61
CA ASP A 417 12.31 -37.90 46.98
C ASP A 417 11.01 -38.12 47.79
N GLU A 418 10.79 -39.37 48.24
CA GLU A 418 10.60 -39.69 49.68
C GLU A 418 10.55 -41.22 49.97
N ALA A 419 11.56 -41.64 50.75
CA ALA A 419 11.51 -42.61 51.85
C ALA A 419 10.96 -44.05 51.66
N SER A 420 11.91 -44.99 51.65
CA SER A 420 11.93 -46.24 52.42
C SER A 420 10.94 -47.37 52.05
N ARG A 421 11.49 -48.50 51.57
CA ARG A 421 11.62 -49.74 52.35
C ARG A 421 12.28 -50.86 51.54
N ASP A 422 13.25 -51.47 52.20
CA ASP A 422 13.88 -52.76 51.92
C ASP A 422 12.86 -53.84 51.55
N ILE A 423 12.95 -54.39 50.31
CA ILE A 423 12.65 -55.81 50.05
C ILE A 423 13.63 -56.35 48.99
N LYS A 424 14.51 -57.23 49.46
CA LYS A 424 15.31 -58.14 48.64
C LYS A 424 14.40 -59.14 47.93
N SER A 425 14.48 -59.21 46.60
CA SER A 425 14.20 -60.47 45.89
C SER A 425 14.94 -60.53 44.55
N LYS A 426 15.87 -61.49 44.48
CA LYS A 426 16.48 -61.98 43.24
C LYS A 426 15.41 -62.69 42.41
N SER A 427 15.21 -62.30 41.15
CA SER A 427 14.65 -63.22 40.15
C SER A 427 15.17 -62.89 38.74
N LYS A 428 15.96 -63.82 38.20
CA LYS A 428 16.23 -63.99 36.76
C LYS A 428 14.93 -64.39 36.06
N LEU A 429 14.51 -63.68 35.02
CA LEU A 429 13.57 -64.16 33.97
C LEU A 429 13.92 -63.41 32.67
N THR A 430 14.70 -64.00 31.76
CA THR A 430 14.24 -64.65 30.50
C THR A 430 13.24 -63.84 29.69
N ALA A 431 13.71 -63.36 28.53
CA ALA A 431 12.91 -62.78 27.47
C ALA A 431 11.86 -63.78 26.95
N GLN A 432 10.60 -63.41 27.03
CA GLN A 432 9.49 -64.13 26.40
C GLN A 432 8.65 -63.14 25.59
N LYS A 433 8.71 -63.28 24.27
CA LYS A 433 7.81 -62.62 23.31
C LYS A 433 6.37 -63.03 23.63
N ARG A 434 5.49 -62.05 23.88
CA ARG A 434 4.04 -62.27 23.91
C ARG A 434 3.45 -61.95 22.53
N PRO A 435 2.48 -62.73 22.04
CA PRO A 435 1.69 -62.37 20.87
C PRO A 435 0.71 -61.26 21.25
N LEU A 436 0.50 -60.35 20.29
CA LEU A 436 -0.44 -59.25 20.33
C LEU A 436 -1.86 -59.81 20.49
N GLY A 437 -2.47 -59.57 21.65
CA GLY A 437 -3.87 -59.89 21.93
C GLY A 437 -4.70 -58.61 21.94
N ASP A 438 -5.82 -58.65 21.24
CA ASP A 438 -6.79 -57.57 21.06
C ASP A 438 -7.30 -57.01 22.41
N ILE A 439 -7.08 -55.72 22.61
CA ILE A 439 -7.76 -54.92 23.63
C ILE A 439 -8.86 -54.15 22.91
N ALA A 440 -10.11 -54.45 23.26
CA ALA A 440 -11.28 -53.73 22.78
C ALA A 440 -11.28 -52.30 23.33
N ASP A 441 -11.30 -51.33 22.40
CA ASP A 441 -11.41 -49.91 22.70
C ASP A 441 -12.86 -49.57 23.14
N PRO A 442 -13.10 -48.90 24.29
CA PRO A 442 -14.43 -48.60 24.79
C PRO A 442 -15.16 -47.47 24.03
N TRP A 443 -14.50 -46.80 23.08
CA TRP A 443 -15.08 -45.67 22.34
C TRP A 443 -15.34 -46.08 20.90
N GLY A 444 -16.50 -46.71 20.68
CA GLY A 444 -16.94 -47.30 19.41
C GLY A 444 -17.00 -46.33 18.22
N VAL A 445 -15.85 -46.03 17.63
CA VAL A 445 -15.73 -45.53 16.26
C VAL A 445 -15.39 -46.73 15.40
N GLN A 446 -16.39 -47.27 14.71
CA GLN A 446 -16.20 -48.35 13.75
C GLN A 446 -15.23 -47.89 12.66
N ALA A 447 -13.99 -48.38 12.72
CA ALA A 447 -13.09 -48.38 11.59
C ALA A 447 -13.71 -49.25 10.49
N ALA A 448 -14.46 -48.61 9.59
CA ALA A 448 -14.92 -49.21 8.37
C ALA A 448 -13.69 -49.69 7.59
N ARG A 449 -13.50 -51.01 7.60
CA ARG A 449 -12.53 -51.76 6.82
C ARG A 449 -12.65 -51.30 5.37
N ALA A 450 -11.77 -50.39 4.95
CA ALA A 450 -11.71 -49.89 3.60
C ALA A 450 -11.46 -51.08 2.68
N LYS A 451 -12.52 -51.52 2.00
CA LYS A 451 -12.42 -52.41 0.84
C LYS A 451 -11.39 -51.76 -0.07
N ARG A 452 -10.36 -52.51 -0.46
CA ARG A 452 -9.48 -52.21 -1.60
C ARG A 452 -10.40 -51.94 -2.81
N GLN A 453 -10.82 -50.70 -2.97
CA GLN A 453 -11.45 -50.23 -4.18
C GLN A 453 -10.34 -50.30 -5.23
N LYS A 454 -10.53 -51.21 -6.17
CA LYS A 454 -9.80 -51.21 -7.43
C LYS A 454 -10.23 -49.92 -8.13
N LEU A 455 -9.54 -48.81 -7.80
CA LEU A 455 -9.65 -47.54 -8.49
C LEU A 455 -9.29 -47.82 -9.95
N THR A 456 -10.31 -48.01 -10.78
CA THR A 456 -10.19 -47.77 -12.21
C THR A 456 -9.72 -46.33 -12.32
N ALA A 457 -8.46 -46.14 -12.70
CA ALA A 457 -7.88 -44.83 -12.93
C ALA A 457 -8.88 -44.04 -13.78
N PRO A 458 -9.33 -42.86 -13.32
CA PRO A 458 -10.15 -42.00 -14.16
C PRO A 458 -9.41 -41.85 -15.49
N LYS A 459 -10.12 -42.04 -16.60
CA LYS A 459 -9.59 -41.66 -17.92
C LYS A 459 -9.35 -40.16 -17.82
N ASP A 460 -8.11 -39.77 -17.55
CA ASP A 460 -7.63 -38.40 -17.70
C ASP A 460 -7.83 -38.05 -19.18
N GLU A 461 -8.97 -37.44 -19.48
CA GLU A 461 -9.31 -36.95 -20.81
C GLU A 461 -8.24 -35.93 -21.22
N GLY A 462 -7.33 -36.36 -22.11
CA GLY A 462 -6.33 -35.49 -22.70
C GLY A 462 -5.06 -35.26 -21.88
N SER A 463 -4.54 -36.27 -21.18
CA SER A 463 -3.21 -36.21 -20.55
C SER A 463 -2.15 -35.73 -21.55
N HIS A 464 -1.74 -34.46 -21.42
CA HIS A 464 -0.62 -33.92 -22.18
C HIS A 464 0.61 -34.77 -21.84
N PRO A 465 1.30 -35.37 -22.82
CA PRO A 465 2.36 -36.34 -22.56
C PRO A 465 3.55 -35.75 -21.78
N LEU A 466 3.60 -34.41 -21.69
CA LEU A 466 4.66 -33.62 -21.08
C LEU A 466 4.18 -32.86 -19.83
N ARG A 467 3.06 -33.29 -19.23
CA ARG A 467 2.53 -32.69 -18.00
C ARG A 467 3.34 -33.10 -16.78
N VAL A 468 3.78 -32.11 -16.01
CA VAL A 468 4.45 -32.27 -14.72
C VAL A 468 3.55 -31.68 -13.64
N TYR A 469 3.12 -32.50 -12.70
CA TYR A 469 2.34 -32.06 -11.55
C TYR A 469 3.25 -31.52 -10.47
N PHE A 470 2.76 -30.56 -9.70
CA PHE A 470 3.52 -30.04 -8.58
C PHE A 470 2.66 -29.67 -7.38
N GLN A 471 3.33 -29.60 -6.24
CA GLN A 471 2.83 -29.05 -4.99
C GLN A 471 3.90 -28.13 -4.42
N PHE A 472 3.53 -27.12 -3.67
CA PHE A 472 4.48 -26.19 -3.06
C PHE A 472 4.22 -25.98 -1.56
N ALA A 473 5.26 -25.55 -0.87
CA ALA A 473 5.22 -25.02 0.48
C ALA A 473 6.02 -23.71 0.46
N CYS A 474 5.45 -22.63 0.98
CA CYS A 474 6.07 -21.31 0.89
C CYS A 474 5.82 -20.42 2.10
N ASN A 475 6.63 -19.37 2.20
CA ASN A 475 6.41 -18.24 3.08
C ASN A 475 5.96 -17.04 2.25
N GLU A 476 4.91 -16.37 2.70
CA GLU A 476 4.66 -15.01 2.25
C GLU A 476 5.64 -14.04 2.92
N VAL A 477 5.98 -12.92 2.26
CA VAL A 477 6.81 -11.85 2.82
C VAL A 477 6.23 -11.28 4.13
N ASN A 478 4.92 -11.39 4.36
CA ASN A 478 4.28 -11.01 5.62
C ASN A 478 4.44 -12.06 6.74
N GLY A 479 5.19 -13.14 6.49
CA GLY A 479 5.53 -14.18 7.44
C GLY A 479 4.46 -15.25 7.66
N TYR A 480 3.37 -15.24 6.89
CA TYR A 480 2.38 -16.32 6.96
C TYR A 480 2.85 -17.52 6.13
N PRO A 481 3.05 -18.68 6.76
CA PRO A 481 3.29 -19.91 6.02
C PRO A 481 2.06 -20.28 5.20
N LEU A 482 2.28 -20.85 4.02
CA LEU A 482 1.24 -21.55 3.27
C LEU A 482 1.78 -22.94 2.94
N VAL A 483 1.23 -23.94 3.62
CA VAL A 483 1.50 -25.35 3.35
C VAL A 483 0.20 -25.99 2.88
N ASP A 484 0.22 -26.57 1.69
CA ASP A 484 -0.91 -27.35 1.16
C ASP A 484 -0.92 -28.76 1.77
N ASP A 485 -1.28 -28.86 3.05
CA ASP A 485 -1.29 -30.15 3.77
C ASP A 485 -2.33 -31.14 3.18
N ASP A 486 -3.45 -30.61 2.67
CA ASP A 486 -4.61 -31.40 2.22
C ASP A 486 -4.57 -31.81 0.73
N ASN A 487 -3.48 -31.53 0.00
CA ASN A 487 -3.40 -31.73 -1.46
C ASN A 487 -4.49 -30.95 -2.24
N LYS A 488 -4.98 -29.85 -1.70
CA LYS A 488 -6.02 -29.04 -2.33
C LYS A 488 -5.46 -28.19 -3.48
N HIS A 489 -4.15 -27.92 -3.48
CA HIS A 489 -3.50 -26.97 -4.38
C HIS A 489 -2.43 -27.62 -5.28
N ILE A 490 -2.71 -28.84 -5.80
CA ILE A 490 -1.85 -29.46 -6.81
C ILE A 490 -1.99 -28.73 -8.15
N GLY A 491 -0.92 -28.04 -8.54
CA GLY A 491 -0.76 -27.41 -9.84
C GLY A 491 -0.16 -28.36 -10.89
N HIS A 492 -0.01 -27.85 -12.11
CA HIS A 492 0.75 -28.55 -13.16
C HIS A 492 1.43 -27.59 -14.12
N PHE A 493 2.47 -28.08 -14.79
CA PHE A 493 3.15 -27.46 -15.93
C PHE A 493 3.01 -28.37 -17.15
N ASP A 494 2.52 -27.82 -18.25
CA ASP A 494 2.50 -28.45 -19.56
C ASP A 494 3.69 -27.95 -20.37
N PHE A 495 4.75 -28.76 -20.40
CA PHE A 495 5.97 -28.46 -21.15
C PHE A 495 5.73 -28.58 -22.65
N ASP A 496 6.38 -27.71 -23.43
CA ASP A 496 6.45 -27.86 -24.87
C ASP A 496 7.34 -29.06 -25.27
N GLU A 497 7.36 -29.39 -26.57
CA GLU A 497 8.14 -30.52 -27.09
C GLU A 497 9.65 -30.39 -26.85
N THR A 498 10.15 -29.17 -26.59
CA THR A 498 11.56 -28.94 -26.30
C THR A 498 11.90 -29.19 -24.83
N GLY A 499 10.90 -29.14 -23.95
CA GLY A 499 11.08 -29.21 -22.50
C GLY A 499 11.75 -27.96 -21.91
N LEU A 500 11.88 -26.87 -22.68
CA LEU A 500 12.55 -25.63 -22.27
C LEU A 500 11.57 -24.53 -21.87
N ALA A 501 10.30 -24.65 -22.26
CA ALA A 501 9.24 -23.78 -21.77
C ALA A 501 8.03 -24.60 -21.36
N ALA A 502 7.25 -24.08 -20.43
CA ALA A 502 5.98 -24.69 -20.04
C ALA A 502 4.96 -23.63 -19.66
N LYS A 503 3.68 -23.97 -19.84
CA LYS A 503 2.56 -23.21 -19.28
C LYS A 503 2.03 -23.97 -18.07
N GLY A 504 1.88 -23.28 -16.96
CA GLY A 504 1.37 -23.85 -15.72
C GLY A 504 0.09 -23.21 -15.26
N VAL A 505 -0.66 -24.00 -14.50
CA VAL A 505 -1.82 -23.53 -13.73
C VAL A 505 -1.58 -23.92 -12.28
N PHE A 506 -1.70 -22.95 -11.38
CA PHE A 506 -1.49 -23.15 -9.96
C PHE A 506 -2.50 -22.35 -9.16
N ASP A 507 -3.00 -22.96 -8.09
CA ASP A 507 -3.94 -22.32 -7.19
C ASP A 507 -3.17 -21.81 -5.97
N LEU A 508 -3.15 -20.48 -5.80
CA LEU A 508 -2.53 -19.83 -4.65
C LEU A 508 -3.59 -19.01 -3.94
N PRO A 509 -4.13 -19.50 -2.80
CA PRO A 509 -5.26 -18.86 -2.12
C PRO A 509 -5.05 -17.37 -1.83
N THR A 510 -3.80 -16.96 -1.61
CA THR A 510 -3.45 -15.58 -1.26
C THR A 510 -3.30 -14.65 -2.44
N LEU A 511 -3.15 -15.18 -3.66
CA LEU A 511 -3.13 -14.39 -4.90
C LEU A 511 -4.51 -14.34 -5.57
N GLY A 512 -5.50 -15.07 -5.06
CA GLY A 512 -6.90 -14.94 -5.43
C GLY A 512 -7.67 -16.25 -5.31
N ILE A 513 -8.99 -16.19 -5.55
CA ILE A 513 -9.89 -17.36 -5.55
C ILE A 513 -9.74 -18.21 -6.83
N LYS A 514 -9.19 -17.60 -7.89
CA LYS A 514 -9.04 -18.26 -9.19
C LYS A 514 -7.64 -18.82 -9.31
N ALA A 515 -7.53 -20.00 -9.92
CA ALA A 515 -6.26 -20.55 -10.36
C ALA A 515 -5.55 -19.56 -11.30
N GLN A 516 -4.24 -19.44 -11.12
CA GLN A 516 -3.40 -18.48 -11.81
C GLN A 516 -2.62 -19.18 -12.91
N SER A 517 -2.50 -18.52 -14.05
CA SER A 517 -1.73 -19.00 -15.19
C SER A 517 -0.32 -18.40 -15.15
N ILE A 518 0.69 -19.26 -15.32
CA ILE A 518 2.10 -18.86 -15.39
C ILE A 518 2.77 -19.52 -16.59
N SER A 519 3.80 -18.88 -17.13
CA SER A 519 4.74 -19.48 -18.07
C SER A 519 6.11 -19.57 -17.41
N ILE A 520 6.85 -20.63 -17.70
CA ILE A 520 8.24 -20.78 -17.27
C ILE A 520 9.16 -20.95 -18.48
N PHE A 521 10.34 -20.35 -18.41
CA PHE A 521 11.33 -20.34 -19.50
C PHE A 521 12.69 -20.74 -18.95
N LYS A 522 13.21 -21.91 -19.37
CA LYS A 522 14.52 -22.41 -18.94
C LYS A 522 15.61 -21.47 -19.47
N VAL A 523 16.36 -20.85 -18.57
CA VAL A 523 17.47 -19.92 -18.89
C VAL A 523 18.84 -20.51 -18.64
N ALA A 524 18.95 -21.58 -17.86
CA ALA A 524 20.19 -22.30 -17.62
C ALA A 524 19.96 -23.81 -17.42
N GLU A 525 20.92 -24.64 -17.85
CA GLU A 525 20.87 -26.11 -17.65
C GLU A 525 21.13 -26.55 -16.21
N LYS A 526 21.74 -25.68 -15.40
CA LYS A 526 22.00 -25.90 -13.99
C LYS A 526 21.26 -24.84 -13.16
N PRO A 527 20.75 -25.18 -11.97
CA PRO A 527 20.14 -24.21 -11.06
C PRO A 527 21.17 -23.12 -10.64
N GLU A 528 20.72 -21.89 -10.44
CA GLU A 528 21.59 -20.70 -10.27
C GLU A 528 22.25 -20.63 -8.89
N SER A 529 21.65 -21.27 -7.88
CA SER A 529 22.23 -21.35 -6.54
C SER A 529 22.05 -22.72 -5.93
N ASP A 530 23.08 -23.15 -5.20
CA ASP A 530 23.00 -24.20 -4.19
C ASP A 530 22.42 -23.64 -2.88
N ARG A 531 21.57 -22.60 -2.92
CA ARG A 531 20.83 -22.15 -1.73
C ARG A 531 20.26 -23.41 -1.10
N GLU A 532 20.61 -23.63 0.17
CA GLU A 532 20.16 -24.80 0.89
C GLU A 532 18.65 -24.88 0.72
N LEU A 533 18.20 -25.94 0.03
CA LEU A 533 16.79 -26.19 -0.17
C LEU A 533 16.16 -26.23 1.22
N VAL A 534 15.34 -25.22 1.52
CA VAL A 534 14.60 -25.19 2.77
C VAL A 534 13.74 -26.46 2.79
N PRO A 535 13.96 -27.36 3.77
CA PRO A 535 13.19 -28.59 3.87
C PRO A 535 11.69 -28.30 3.83
N TRP A 536 10.95 -29.16 3.13
CA TRP A 536 9.52 -28.98 2.90
C TRP A 536 8.71 -28.66 4.17
N TYR A 537 9.06 -29.27 5.30
CA TYR A 537 8.37 -29.10 6.58
C TYR A 537 8.83 -27.90 7.41
N GLU A 538 9.85 -27.13 6.98
CA GLU A 538 10.27 -25.91 7.69
C GLU A 538 9.37 -24.70 7.41
N PHE A 539 8.49 -24.81 6.42
CA PHE A 539 7.45 -23.82 6.12
C PHE A 539 6.21 -23.95 7.02
N ASP A 540 6.29 -24.64 8.18
CA ASP A 540 5.14 -24.92 9.07
C ASP A 540 4.67 -23.72 9.92
N GLY A 541 5.20 -22.52 9.66
CA GLY A 541 4.85 -21.29 10.37
C GLY A 541 5.52 -21.04 11.69
N ARG A 542 6.34 -21.97 12.18
CA ARG A 542 6.86 -21.89 13.55
C ARG A 542 8.25 -21.27 13.63
N SER A 543 8.95 -21.15 12.51
CA SER A 543 10.33 -20.68 12.38
C SER A 543 10.42 -19.17 12.10
N TRP A 544 9.63 -18.33 12.78
CA TRP A 544 9.76 -16.87 12.64
C TRP A 544 10.47 -16.17 13.80
N GLY A 545 11.55 -15.49 13.43
CA GLY A 545 12.02 -14.28 14.09
C GLY A 545 13.52 -14.02 14.05
N ARG A 546 14.12 -14.06 12.86
CA ARG A 546 15.40 -13.39 12.61
C ARG A 546 15.29 -12.59 11.32
N TRP A 547 14.76 -11.39 11.43
CA TRP A 547 15.04 -10.26 10.56
C TRP A 547 15.17 -9.03 11.43
#